data_AF-A0A9Q0LJU4-F1
#
_entry.id   AF-A0A9Q0LJU4-F1
#
_cell.length_a   1.000
_cell.length_b   1.000
_cell.length_c   1.000
_cell.angle_alpha   90.00
_cell.angle_beta   90.00
_cell.angle_gamma   90.00
#
_symmetry.space_group_name_H-M   'P 1'
#
loop_
_entity.id
_entity.type
_entity.pdbx_description
1 polymer ?
#
loop_
_entity_poly.entity_id
_entity_poly.type
_entity_poly.pdbx_seq_one_letter_code
_entity_poly.pdbx_strand_id
1 'polypeptide(L)'
;MDNNNNNNQIQNANQNQNENEMKNLEKKVTKNLIKDYSNLLNGNSFKDFSIFVENKSNPFEIKVHKSILSSRSPFFNESLRQESLSISLNQFNKKEMESILNSISKQDFDKLKQFDSFPKSFLVDIQNKVIQDNQKEIEEKWKKEVENKNKENQQMKIEK
;
A
#
# COMPACT_ATOMS: atom_id res chain seq x y z
N MET A 1 -5.82 -61.45 -31.02
CA MET A 1 -6.77 -60.44 -30.49
C MET A 1 -5.88 -59.40 -29.80
N ASP A 2 -5.20 -58.51 -30.52
CA ASP A 2 -4.06 -57.77 -29.91
C ASP A 2 -3.95 -56.30 -30.35
N ASN A 3 -5.06 -55.67 -30.75
CA ASN A 3 -5.04 -54.26 -31.19
C ASN A 3 -5.46 -53.24 -30.11
N ASN A 4 -5.87 -53.67 -28.91
CA ASN A 4 -6.37 -52.75 -27.88
C ASN A 4 -5.29 -52.22 -26.92
N ASN A 5 -4.09 -52.81 -26.88
CA ASN A 5 -3.07 -52.41 -25.89
C ASN A 5 -2.21 -51.20 -26.34
N ASN A 6 -2.00 -51.02 -27.65
CA ASN A 6 -1.18 -49.92 -28.18
C ASN A 6 -1.88 -48.55 -28.10
N ASN A 7 -3.21 -48.49 -28.26
CA ASN A 7 -3.93 -47.22 -28.22
C ASN A 7 -3.91 -46.57 -26.82
N ASN A 8 -3.95 -47.37 -25.76
CA ASN A 8 -3.89 -46.87 -24.38
C ASN A 8 -2.51 -46.33 -24.00
N GLN A 9 -1.42 -46.91 -24.49
CA GLN A 9 -0.07 -46.40 -24.23
C GLN A 9 0.20 -45.07 -24.93
N ILE A 10 -0.30 -44.89 -26.16
CA ILE A 10 -0.14 -43.65 -26.92
C ILE A 10 -0.97 -42.51 -26.32
N GLN A 11 -2.20 -42.78 -25.86
CA GLN A 11 -3.04 -41.79 -25.20
C GLN A 11 -2.43 -41.30 -23.87
N ASN A 12 -1.88 -42.20 -23.06
CA ASN A 12 -1.20 -41.85 -21.80
C ASN A 12 0.10 -41.08 -22.03
N ALA A 13 0.87 -41.39 -23.08
CA ALA A 13 2.08 -40.65 -23.43
C ALA A 13 1.76 -39.21 -23.87
N ASN A 14 0.71 -39.02 -24.68
CA ASN A 14 0.27 -37.71 -25.14
C ASN A 14 -0.32 -36.85 -24.00
N GLN A 15 -1.05 -37.44 -23.06
CA GLN A 15 -1.53 -36.72 -21.87
C GLN A 15 -0.37 -36.25 -20.98
N ASN A 16 0.62 -37.10 -20.73
CA ASN A 16 1.79 -36.75 -19.93
C ASN A 16 2.67 -35.67 -20.58
N GLN A 17 2.78 -35.64 -21.91
CA GLN A 17 3.48 -34.57 -22.63
C GLN A 17 2.74 -33.23 -22.49
N ASN A 18 1.42 -33.22 -22.69
CA ASN A 18 0.60 -32.02 -22.56
C ASN A 18 0.66 -31.43 -21.14
N GLU A 19 0.62 -32.26 -20.09
CA GLU A 19 0.75 -31.79 -18.71
C GLU A 19 2.12 -31.16 -18.42
N ASN A 20 3.19 -31.72 -18.98
CA ASN A 20 4.54 -31.19 -18.80
C ASN A 20 4.73 -29.85 -19.53
N GLU A 21 4.14 -29.70 -20.72
CA GLU A 21 4.13 -28.42 -21.44
C GLU A 21 3.34 -27.35 -20.67
N MET A 22 2.17 -27.70 -20.14
CA MET A 22 1.34 -26.80 -19.32
C MET A 22 2.09 -26.33 -18.08
N LYS A 23 2.70 -27.25 -17.32
CA LYS A 23 3.53 -26.92 -16.14
C LYS A 23 4.73 -26.02 -16.49
N ASN A 24 5.35 -26.23 -17.65
CA ASN A 24 6.45 -25.38 -18.10
C ASN A 24 5.97 -23.98 -18.50
N LEU A 25 4.80 -23.88 -19.12
CA LEU A 25 4.16 -22.62 -19.47
C LEU A 25 3.79 -21.83 -18.21
N GLU A 26 3.15 -22.47 -17.23
CA GLU A 26 2.81 -21.88 -15.93
C GLU A 26 4.05 -21.33 -15.21
N LYS A 27 5.13 -22.12 -15.16
CA LYS A 27 6.41 -21.68 -14.59
C LYS A 27 6.96 -20.46 -15.31
N LYS A 28 6.89 -20.43 -16.64
CA LYS A 28 7.40 -19.30 -17.45
C LYS A 28 6.56 -18.04 -17.24
N VAL A 29 5.22 -18.16 -17.26
CA VAL A 29 4.28 -17.06 -16.99
C VAL A 29 4.52 -16.50 -15.60
N THR A 30 4.63 -17.37 -14.59
CA THR A 30 4.87 -16.95 -13.20
C THR A 30 6.19 -16.20 -13.05
N LYS A 31 7.27 -16.69 -13.68
CA LYS A 31 8.58 -16.00 -13.68
C LYS A 31 8.51 -14.62 -14.34
N ASN A 32 7.84 -14.51 -15.47
CA ASN A 32 7.67 -13.23 -16.16
C ASN A 32 6.85 -12.25 -15.33
N LEU A 33 5.76 -12.71 -14.73
CA LEU A 33 4.92 -11.90 -13.85
C LEU A 33 5.72 -11.36 -12.65
N ILE A 34 6.51 -12.21 -11.99
CA ILE A 34 7.38 -11.80 -10.87
C ILE A 34 8.40 -10.75 -11.33
N LYS A 35 8.98 -10.92 -12.53
CA LYS A 35 9.93 -9.96 -13.10
C LYS A 35 9.26 -8.61 -13.39
N ASP A 36 8.07 -8.62 -13.99
CA ASP A 36 7.34 -7.41 -14.33
C ASP A 36 6.88 -6.67 -13.07
N TYR A 37 6.41 -7.38 -12.05
CA TYR A 37 6.15 -6.80 -10.73
C TYR A 37 7.42 -6.22 -10.10
N SER A 38 8.56 -6.91 -10.19
CA SER A 38 9.84 -6.39 -9.67
C SER A 38 10.28 -5.12 -10.40
N ASN A 39 10.03 -5.04 -11.70
CA ASN A 39 10.31 -3.84 -12.49
C ASN A 39 9.38 -2.67 -12.12
N LEU A 40 8.10 -2.94 -11.89
CA LEU A 40 7.14 -1.94 -11.39
C LEU A 40 7.56 -1.41 -10.03
N LEU A 41 7.98 -2.31 -9.14
CA LEU A 41 8.43 -1.99 -7.78
C LEU A 41 9.70 -1.14 -7.74
N ASN A 42 10.70 -1.49 -8.55
CA ASN A 42 11.97 -0.76 -8.60
C ASN A 42 11.92 0.46 -9.53
N GLY A 43 10.92 0.54 -10.41
CA GLY A 43 10.70 1.65 -11.32
C GLY A 43 10.03 2.84 -10.64
N ASN A 44 9.96 3.96 -11.36
CA ASN A 44 9.17 5.13 -10.95
C ASN A 44 7.77 5.17 -11.59
N SER A 45 7.41 4.16 -12.38
CA SER A 45 6.16 4.10 -13.12
C SER A 45 5.00 3.64 -12.23
N PHE A 46 3.81 4.20 -12.46
CA PHE A 46 2.53 3.80 -11.85
C PHE A 46 2.44 3.91 -10.32
N LYS A 47 3.36 4.65 -9.67
CA LYS A 47 3.24 4.98 -8.25
C LYS A 47 2.05 5.91 -8.05
N ASP A 48 1.05 5.44 -7.32
CA ASP A 48 -0.27 6.05 -7.15
C ASP A 48 -0.49 6.59 -5.72
N PHE A 49 0.49 6.42 -4.83
CA PHE A 49 0.40 6.88 -3.45
C PHE A 49 1.72 7.51 -2.98
N SER A 50 1.61 8.51 -2.11
CA SER A 50 2.74 9.22 -1.52
C SER A 50 2.69 9.09 0.00
N ILE A 51 3.77 8.60 0.59
CA ILE A 51 3.96 8.61 2.04
C ILE A 51 4.77 9.86 2.38
N PHE A 52 4.15 10.78 3.10
CA PHE A 52 4.83 11.92 3.68
C PHE A 52 5.37 11.54 5.05
N VAL A 53 6.68 11.68 5.23
CA VAL A 53 7.37 11.43 6.49
C VAL A 53 7.81 12.76 7.09
N GLU A 54 7.14 13.15 8.16
CA GLU A 54 7.52 14.31 8.96
C GLU A 54 8.67 13.93 9.90
N ASN A 55 9.91 14.09 9.42
CA ASN A 55 11.09 14.07 10.27
C ASN A 55 11.42 15.53 10.68
N LYS A 56 11.63 15.76 11.98
CA LYS A 56 11.86 17.09 12.58
C LYS A 56 12.93 17.92 11.86
N SER A 57 13.95 17.27 11.29
CA SER A 57 15.07 17.96 10.64
C SER A 57 15.05 17.92 9.12
N ASN A 58 14.30 16.99 8.51
CA ASN A 58 14.26 16.83 7.06
C ASN A 58 13.03 16.02 6.62
N PRO A 59 11.86 16.65 6.43
CA PRO A 59 10.68 15.96 5.92
C PRO A 59 10.95 15.44 4.50
N PHE A 60 10.44 14.26 4.18
CA PHE A 60 10.59 13.69 2.85
C PHE A 60 9.35 12.93 2.41
N GLU A 61 9.18 12.84 1.10
CA GLU A 61 8.10 12.11 0.45
C GLU A 61 8.66 10.85 -0.24
N ILE A 62 7.97 9.73 -0.09
CA ILE A 62 8.25 8.51 -0.85
C ILE A 62 7.02 8.10 -1.64
N LYS A 63 7.18 7.99 -2.96
CA LYS A 63 6.16 7.48 -3.87
C LYS A 63 6.19 5.96 -3.93
N VAL A 64 5.02 5.35 -3.82
CA VAL A 64 4.79 3.90 -3.66
C VAL A 64 3.53 3.46 -4.42
N HIS A 65 3.33 2.14 -4.53
CA HIS A 65 2.11 1.55 -5.09
C HIS A 65 1.17 1.14 -3.95
N LYS A 66 -0.02 1.76 -3.88
CA LYS A 66 -1.04 1.51 -2.85
C LYS A 66 -1.41 0.03 -2.80
N SER A 67 -1.66 -0.58 -3.95
CA SER A 67 -2.04 -1.99 -4.09
C SER A 67 -0.99 -2.95 -3.53
N ILE A 68 0.30 -2.63 -3.66
CA ILE A 68 1.39 -3.46 -3.17
C ILE A 68 1.50 -3.30 -1.65
N LEU A 69 1.47 -2.08 -1.13
CA LEU A 69 1.50 -1.85 0.31
C LEU A 69 0.31 -2.52 1.03
N SER A 70 -0.90 -2.32 0.53
CA SER A 70 -2.11 -2.90 1.11
C SER A 70 -2.13 -4.43 1.03
N SER A 71 -1.64 -5.04 -0.06
CA SER A 71 -1.63 -6.50 -0.19
C SER A 71 -0.55 -7.18 0.64
N ARG A 72 0.50 -6.45 1.04
CA ARG A 72 1.69 -7.03 1.67
C ARG A 72 1.93 -6.55 3.10
N SER A 73 1.17 -5.60 3.60
CA SER A 73 1.24 -5.13 4.98
C SER A 73 -0.16 -4.90 5.53
N PRO A 74 -0.58 -5.68 6.55
CA PRO A 74 -1.86 -5.45 7.23
C PRO A 74 -1.98 -4.04 7.81
N PHE A 75 -0.87 -3.48 8.31
CA PHE A 75 -0.82 -2.09 8.80
C PHE A 75 -1.18 -1.11 7.69
N PHE A 76 -0.46 -1.13 6.56
CA PHE A 76 -0.77 -0.23 5.45
C PHE A 76 -2.15 -0.51 4.87
N ASN A 77 -2.61 -1.76 4.84
CA ASN A 77 -3.96 -2.10 4.40
C ASN A 77 -5.02 -1.36 5.22
N GLU A 78 -4.91 -1.41 6.55
CA GLU A 78 -5.86 -0.74 7.44
C GLU A 78 -5.72 0.78 7.36
N SER A 79 -4.50 1.31 7.38
CA SER A 79 -4.23 2.73 7.29
C SER A 79 -4.69 3.36 5.96
N LEU A 80 -4.62 2.62 4.85
CA LEU A 80 -5.01 3.08 3.51
C LEU A 80 -6.52 2.98 3.22
N ARG A 81 -7.30 2.38 4.13
CA ARG A 81 -8.77 2.44 4.12
C ARG A 81 -9.28 3.81 4.55
N GLN A 82 -8.49 4.56 5.30
CA GLN A 82 -8.78 5.95 5.66
C GLN A 82 -8.30 6.85 4.50
N GLU A 83 -9.11 7.85 4.12
CA GLU A 83 -8.96 8.61 2.87
C GLU A 83 -7.62 9.38 2.73
N SER A 84 -6.90 9.60 3.83
CA SER A 84 -5.58 10.20 3.83
C SER A 84 -4.71 9.61 4.93
N LEU A 85 -3.55 9.06 4.56
CA LEU A 85 -2.55 8.58 5.51
C LEU A 85 -1.35 9.53 5.52
N SER A 86 -1.32 10.46 6.48
CA SER A 86 -0.09 11.18 6.85
C SER A 86 0.59 10.39 7.96
N ILE A 87 1.77 9.82 7.67
CA ILE A 87 2.51 9.05 8.66
C ILE A 87 3.57 9.94 9.28
N SER A 88 3.34 10.39 10.52
CA SER A 88 4.38 11.02 11.32
C SER A 88 5.37 9.96 11.79
N LEU A 89 6.25 9.52 10.90
CA LEU A 89 7.38 8.66 11.25
C LEU A 89 8.48 9.49 11.91
N ASN A 90 8.24 9.99 13.12
CA ASN A 90 9.25 10.72 13.88
C ASN A 90 10.45 9.83 14.24
N GLN A 91 10.35 8.51 14.02
CA GLN A 91 11.32 7.49 14.40
C GLN A 91 12.14 6.92 13.24
N PHE A 92 11.74 7.17 11.98
CA PHE A 92 12.42 6.57 10.83
C PHE A 92 13.07 7.64 9.96
N ASN A 93 14.33 7.43 9.62
CA ASN A 93 15.00 8.20 8.59
C ASN A 93 14.64 7.66 7.18
N LYS A 94 14.99 8.43 6.15
CA LYS A 94 14.68 8.07 4.75
C LYS A 94 15.18 6.69 4.35
N LYS A 95 16.41 6.32 4.74
CA LYS A 95 17.00 5.03 4.37
C LYS A 95 16.29 3.86 5.05
N GLU A 96 15.89 4.03 6.30
CA GLU A 96 15.13 3.01 7.04
C GLU A 96 13.77 2.79 6.40
N MET A 97 13.06 3.88 6.05
CA MET A 97 11.77 3.79 5.41
C MET A 97 11.87 3.17 4.00
N GLU A 98 12.86 3.57 3.21
CA GLU A 98 13.14 2.93 1.90
C GLU A 98 13.45 1.43 2.06
N SER A 99 14.19 1.04 3.11
CA SER A 99 14.50 -0.36 3.40
C SER A 99 13.25 -1.17 3.75
N ILE A 100 12.36 -0.64 4.59
CA ILE A 100 11.09 -1.27 4.95
C ILE A 100 10.23 -1.45 3.70
N LEU A 101 10.03 -0.38 2.93
CA LEU A 101 9.23 -0.41 1.70
C LEU A 101 9.79 -1.40 0.67
N ASN A 102 11.12 -1.47 0.53
CA ASN A 102 11.78 -2.43 -0.34
C ASN A 102 11.58 -3.88 0.15
N SER A 103 11.56 -4.10 1.47
CA SER A 103 11.31 -5.42 2.06
C SER A 103 9.86 -5.88 1.85
N ILE A 104 8.89 -4.98 2.02
CA ILE A 104 7.46 -5.20 1.71
C ILE A 104 7.30 -5.58 0.23
N SER A 105 8.00 -4.84 -0.63
CA SER A 105 7.97 -5.02 -2.08
C SER A 105 8.54 -6.38 -2.52
N LYS A 106 9.67 -6.79 -1.92
CA LYS A 106 10.41 -8.01 -2.28
C LYS A 106 9.94 -9.29 -1.57
N GLN A 107 8.94 -9.22 -0.70
CA GLN A 107 8.53 -10.35 0.15
C GLN A 107 9.68 -10.92 0.98
N ASP A 108 10.57 -10.05 1.46
CA ASP A 108 11.65 -10.46 2.36
C ASP A 108 11.07 -10.59 3.79
N PHE A 109 10.25 -11.63 3.99
CA PHE A 109 9.50 -11.84 5.22
C PHE A 109 10.39 -11.98 6.46
N ASP A 110 11.60 -12.51 6.29
CA ASP A 110 12.56 -12.61 7.39
C ASP A 110 13.07 -11.24 7.84
N LYS A 111 13.18 -10.27 6.91
CA LYS A 111 13.41 -8.87 7.26
C LYS A 111 12.17 -8.12 7.71
N LEU A 112 10.97 -8.61 7.45
CA LEU A 112 9.74 -7.99 7.96
C LEU A 112 9.46 -8.39 9.41
N LYS A 113 9.87 -9.59 9.84
CA LYS A 113 9.72 -10.06 11.24
C LYS A 113 10.39 -9.16 12.28
N GLN A 114 11.49 -8.52 11.91
CA GLN A 114 12.19 -7.52 12.75
C GLN A 114 11.42 -6.18 12.84
N PHE A 115 10.36 -5.99 12.04
CA PHE A 115 9.38 -4.91 12.12
C PHE A 115 7.98 -5.36 12.56
N ASP A 116 7.77 -6.65 12.87
CA ASP A 116 6.46 -7.18 13.36
C ASP A 116 6.06 -6.57 14.72
N SER A 117 7.00 -5.92 15.41
CA SER A 117 6.71 -5.00 16.49
C SER A 117 6.93 -3.57 16.00
N PHE A 118 6.06 -3.07 15.11
CA PHE A 118 5.80 -1.63 15.16
C PHE A 118 5.40 -1.32 16.59
N PRO A 119 6.12 -0.43 17.30
CA PRO A 119 5.83 -0.16 18.70
C PRO A 119 4.34 0.13 18.86
N LYS A 120 3.65 -0.44 19.85
CA LYS A 120 2.24 -0.06 20.09
C LYS A 120 2.09 1.47 20.23
N SER A 121 3.11 2.12 20.78
CA SER A 121 3.23 3.58 20.83
C SER A 121 3.16 4.22 19.44
N PHE A 122 3.76 3.62 18.42
CA PHE A 122 3.71 4.10 17.05
C PHE A 122 2.29 4.07 16.44
N LEU A 123 1.55 2.98 16.67
CA LEU A 123 0.15 2.90 16.24
C LEU A 123 -0.73 3.91 16.97
N VAL A 124 -0.48 4.09 18.27
CA VAL A 124 -1.17 5.09 19.11
C VAL A 124 -0.83 6.51 18.65
N ASP A 125 0.42 6.80 18.29
CA ASP A 125 0.85 8.11 17.79
C ASP A 125 0.17 8.46 16.46
N ILE A 126 0.03 7.50 15.54
CA ILE A 126 -0.74 7.69 14.29
C ILE A 126 -2.21 7.96 14.61
N GLN A 127 -2.82 7.14 15.46
CA GLN A 127 -4.24 7.29 15.81
C GLN A 127 -4.51 8.65 16.45
N ASN A 128 -3.64 9.09 17.36
CA ASN A 128 -3.72 10.38 18.02
C ASN A 128 -3.53 11.54 17.02
N LYS A 129 -2.61 11.42 16.06
CA LYS A 129 -2.42 12.45 15.03
C LYS A 129 -3.64 12.58 14.11
N VAL A 130 -4.21 11.47 13.66
CA VAL A 130 -5.46 11.48 12.87
C VAL A 130 -6.60 12.14 13.65
N ILE A 131 -6.72 11.86 14.94
CA ILE A 131 -7.71 12.52 15.81
C ILE A 131 -7.47 14.03 15.89
N GLN A 132 -6.21 14.46 16.06
CA GLN A 132 -5.86 15.89 16.12
C GLN A 132 -6.13 16.62 14.81
N ASP A 133 -5.75 16.03 13.68
CA ASP A 133 -5.97 16.63 12.36
C ASP A 133 -7.47 16.77 12.07
N ASN A 134 -8.28 15.76 12.42
CA ASN A 134 -9.74 15.82 12.30
C ASN A 134 -10.35 16.89 13.23
N GLN A 135 -9.86 17.01 14.46
CA GLN A 135 -10.31 18.07 15.39
C GLN A 135 -10.00 19.46 14.83
N LYS A 136 -8.79 19.65 14.28
CA LYS A 136 -8.38 20.93 13.68
C LYS A 136 -9.24 21.29 12.47
N GLU A 137 -9.55 20.33 11.61
CA GLU A 137 -10.45 20.56 10.46
C GLU A 137 -11.86 20.98 10.91
N ILE A 138 -12.38 20.33 11.97
CA ILE A 138 -13.68 20.68 12.55
C ILE A 138 -13.66 22.11 13.11
N GLU A 139 -12.61 22.48 13.85
CA GLU A 139 -12.45 23.84 14.38
C GLU A 139 -12.38 24.91 13.28
N GLU A 140 -11.67 24.63 12.19
CA GLU A 140 -11.60 25.53 11.04
C GLU A 140 -12.96 25.68 10.34
N LYS A 141 -13.71 24.60 10.20
CA LYS A 141 -15.09 24.64 9.66
C LYS A 141 -16.01 25.48 10.55
N TRP A 142 -15.96 25.28 11.86
CA TRP A 142 -16.74 26.05 12.83
C TRP A 142 -16.40 27.54 12.80
N LYS A 143 -15.11 27.90 12.76
CA LYS A 143 -14.67 29.31 12.67
C LYS A 143 -15.23 29.99 11.42
N LYS A 144 -15.16 29.33 10.26
CA LYS A 144 -15.71 29.86 9.00
C LYS A 144 -17.22 30.05 9.08
N GLU A 145 -17.94 29.09 9.69
CA GLU A 145 -19.40 29.18 9.83
C GLU A 145 -19.81 30.34 10.74
N VAL A 146 -19.11 30.54 11.86
CA VAL A 146 -19.35 31.67 12.77
C VAL A 146 -19.06 33.01 12.08
N GLU A 147 -17.97 33.09 11.32
CA GLU A 147 -17.62 34.30 10.57
C GLU A 147 -18.68 34.65 9.52
N ASN A 148 -19.21 33.64 8.80
CA ASN A 148 -20.28 33.84 7.84
C ASN A 148 -21.58 34.32 8.50
N LYS A 149 -22.01 33.68 9.60
CA LYS A 149 -23.22 34.11 10.35
C LYS A 149 -23.08 35.54 10.88
N ASN A 150 -21.88 35.94 11.29
CA ASN A 150 -21.63 37.31 11.73
C ASN A 150 -21.74 38.32 10.58
N LYS A 151 -21.23 37.98 9.38
CA LYS A 151 -21.37 38.82 8.18
C LYS A 151 -22.84 38.97 7.77
N GLU A 152 -23.60 37.88 7.75
CA GLU A 152 -25.05 37.89 7.45
C GLU A 152 -25.84 38.78 8.43
N ASN A 153 -25.54 38.66 9.73
CA ASN A 153 -26.18 39.48 10.76
C ASN A 153 -25.85 40.98 10.66
N GLN A 154 -24.63 41.33 10.21
CA GLN A 154 -24.27 42.72 9.95
C GLN A 154 -25.01 43.27 8.72
N GLN A 155 -25.16 42.47 7.67
CA GLN A 155 -25.85 42.86 6.45
C GLN A 155 -27.35 43.11 6.69
N MET A 156 -28.01 42.24 7.46
CA MET A 156 -29.42 42.43 7.87
C MET A 156 -29.66 43.67 8.76
N LYS A 157 -28.63 44.18 9.44
CA LYS A 157 -28.72 45.42 10.25
C LYS A 157 -28.58 46.69 9.40
N ILE A 158 -27.97 46.60 8.23
CA ILE A 158 -27.79 47.73 7.30
C ILE A 158 -29.05 47.92 6.43
N GLU A 159 -29.82 46.86 6.21
CA GLU A 159 -31.04 46.86 5.37
C GLU A 159 -32.34 47.20 6.14
N LYS A 160 -32.28 47.51 7.44
CA LYS A 160 -33.40 47.96 8.28
C LYS A 160 -33.29 49.44 8.61
#